data_AF-A0A485LWV2-F1
#
_entry.id   AF-A0A485LWV2-F1
#
_cell.length_a   1.000
_cell.length_b   1.000
_cell.length_c   1.000
_cell.angle_alpha   90.00
_cell.angle_beta   90.00
_cell.angle_gamma   90.00
#
_symmetry.space_group_name_H-M   'P 1'
#
loop_
_entity.id
_entity.type
_entity.pdbx_description
1 polymer ?
#
loop_
_entity_poly.entity_id
_entity_poly.type
_entity_poly.pdbx_seq_one_letter_code
_entity_poly.pdbx_strand_id
1 'polypeptide(L)' 'MIEKIPFLHRKKMYNIIIKDDISFDALHYIIDVLIDQGAFISEMEPSDLYTVVYEEIRYTVGVDGIDIMIVCA' A
#
# COMPACT_ATOMS: atom_id res chain seq x y z
N MET A 1 4.53 16.62 -1.98
CA MET A 1 5.89 16.18 -2.38
C MET A 1 5.83 14.66 -2.38
N ILE A 2 6.41 13.95 -3.35
CA ILE A 2 6.38 12.48 -3.29
C ILE A 2 7.41 12.05 -2.24
N GLU A 3 6.94 11.36 -1.21
CA GLU A 3 7.81 10.82 -0.16
C GLU A 3 7.90 9.30 -0.29
N LYS A 4 9.09 8.76 -0.01
CA LYS A 4 9.35 7.33 0.10
C LYS A 4 9.69 7.01 1.55
N ILE A 5 8.77 6.35 2.25
CA ILE A 5 8.85 6.11 3.69
C ILE A 5 9.03 4.60 3.93
N PRO A 6 10.13 4.16 4.56
CA PRO A 6 10.25 2.77 4.99
C PRO A 6 9.29 2.50 6.15
N PHE A 7 8.50 1.43 6.03
CA PHE A 7 7.46 1.07 6.99
C PHE A 7 7.54 -0.41 7.35
N LEU A 8 7.60 -0.71 8.65
CA LEU A 8 7.66 -2.08 9.16
C LEU A 8 6.26 -2.57 9.52
N HIS A 9 5.78 -3.61 8.84
CA HIS A 9 4.49 -4.23 9.13
C HIS A 9 4.59 -5.75 9.13
N ARG A 10 4.05 -6.41 10.16
CA ARG A 10 4.12 -7.88 10.36
C ARG A 10 5.52 -8.49 10.11
N LYS A 11 6.58 -7.81 10.61
CA LYS A 11 8.01 -8.18 10.46
C LYS A 11 8.56 -8.13 9.02
N LYS A 12 7.84 -7.52 8.07
CA LYS A 12 8.32 -7.24 6.72
C LYS A 12 8.44 -5.72 6.52
N MET A 13 9.52 -5.28 5.88
CA MET A 13 9.71 -3.87 5.53
C MET A 13 9.07 -3.61 4.16
N TYR A 14 8.27 -2.56 4.09
CA TYR A 14 7.65 -2.05 2.88
C TYR A 14 8.14 -0.63 2.63
N ASN A 15 8.15 -0.22 1.37
CA ASN A 15 8.49 1.13 0.96
C ASN A 15 7.21 1.83 0.52
N ILE A 16 6.71 2.73 1.36
CA ILE A 16 5.46 3.44 1.07
C ILE A 16 5.80 4.68 0.26
N ILE A 17 5.22 4.78 -0.93
CA ILE A 17 5.35 5.92 -1.84
C ILE A 17 4.02 6.64 -1.84
N ILE A 18 3.97 7.84 -1.28
CA ILE A 18 2.73 8.61 -1.16
C ILE A 18 2.95 10.06 -1.53
N LYS A 19 1.91 10.70 -2.09
CA LYS A 19 1.92 12.11 -2.46
C LYS A 19 1.28 13.01 -1.39
N ASP A 20 0.26 12.49 -0.72
CA ASP A 20 -0.57 13.17 0.27
C ASP A 20 -0.40 12.50 1.64
N ASP A 21 -0.76 13.18 2.72
CA ASP A 21 -0.65 12.59 4.06
C ASP A 21 -1.63 11.41 4.22
N ILE A 22 -1.20 10.37 4.93
CA ILE A 22 -2.02 9.23 5.31
C ILE A 22 -1.90 8.98 6.81
N SER A 23 -3.02 8.61 7.44
CA SER A 23 -3.00 8.19 8.84
C SER A 23 -2.29 6.83 8.98
N PHE A 24 -1.64 6.63 10.12
CA PHE A 24 -0.99 5.36 10.43
C PHE A 24 -1.99 4.19 10.43
N ASP A 25 -3.20 4.41 10.94
CA ASP A 25 -4.24 3.39 10.99
C ASP A 25 -4.71 2.98 9.59
N ALA A 26 -4.91 3.95 8.70
CA ALA A 26 -5.25 3.66 7.30
C ALA A 26 -4.12 2.90 6.59
N LEU A 27 -2.86 3.24 6.85
CA LEU A 27 -1.72 2.55 6.26
C LEU A 27 -1.62 1.10 6.72
N HIS A 28 -1.79 0.82 8.02
CA HIS A 28 -1.83 -0.54 8.54
C HIS A 28 -2.98 -1.34 7.92
N TYR A 29 -4.17 -0.75 7.85
CA TYR A 29 -5.34 -1.37 7.25
C TYR A 29 -5.11 -1.72 5.77
N ILE A 30 -4.57 -0.79 4.98
CA ILE A 30 -4.26 -1.01 3.57
C ILE A 30 -3.30 -2.19 3.40
N ILE A 31 -2.21 -2.24 4.17
CA ILE A 31 -1.23 -3.32 4.04
C ILE A 31 -1.84 -4.66 4.45
N ASP A 32 -2.68 -4.70 5.50
CA ASP A 32 -3.40 -5.92 5.88
C ASP A 32 -4.31 -6.42 4.75
N VAL A 33 -5.08 -5.53 4.11
CA VAL A 33 -5.92 -5.87 2.95
C VAL A 33 -5.09 -6.41 1.79
N LEU A 34 -3.94 -5.79 1.49
CA LEU A 34 -3.04 -6.26 0.43
C LEU A 34 -2.47 -7.65 0.74
N ILE A 35 -2.10 -7.92 1.99
CA ILE A 35 -1.62 -9.24 2.42
C ILE A 35 -2.72 -10.28 2.22
N ASP A 36 -3.94 -9.98 2.66
CA ASP A 36 -5.08 -10.90 2.56
C ASP A 36 -5.47 -11.20 1.11
N GLN A 37 -5.23 -10.25 0.20
CA GLN A 37 -5.42 -10.41 -1.24
C GLN A 37 -4.26 -11.11 -1.94
N GLY A 38 -3.17 -11.42 -1.22
CA GLY A 38 -2.01 -12.09 -1.78
C GLY A 38 -1.13 -11.20 -2.67
N ALA A 39 -1.23 -9.86 -2.53
CA ALA A 39 -0.54 -8.88 -3.37
C ALA A 39 0.99 -8.99 -3.39
N PHE A 40 1.57 -9.72 -2.44
CA PHE A 40 3.01 -9.90 -2.28
C PHE A 40 3.52 -11.30 -2.64
N ILE A 41 2.67 -12.16 -3.22
CA ILE A 41 2.95 -13.59 -3.43
C ILE A 41 3.39 -13.90 -4.88
N SER A 42 3.08 -13.05 -5.86
CA SER A 42 3.37 -13.32 -7.27
C SER A 42 4.67 -12.69 -7.76
N GLU A 43 5.56 -13.50 -8.34
CA GLU A 43 6.80 -13.07 -9.00
C GLU A 43 6.61 -12.73 -10.50
N MET A 44 5.39 -12.78 -11.04
CA MET A 44 5.18 -12.89 -12.50
C MET A 44 4.25 -11.87 -13.17
N GLU A 45 3.56 -10.99 -12.44
CA GLU A 45 2.59 -10.06 -13.07
C GLU A 45 2.93 -8.57 -12.85
N PRO A 46 2.66 -7.72 -13.85
CA PRO A 46 2.97 -6.30 -13.80
C PRO A 46 2.11 -5.60 -12.75
N SER A 47 2.77 -4.87 -11.84
CA SER A 47 2.20 -3.83 -10.95
C SER A 47 0.69 -3.92 -10.74
N ASP A 48 0.26 -4.69 -9.75
CA ASP A 48 -1.15 -4.84 -9.44
C ASP A 48 -1.70 -3.53 -8.86
N LEU A 49 -2.87 -3.11 -9.35
CA LEU A 49 -3.62 -1.96 -8.85
C LEU A 49 -4.80 -2.44 -8.00
N TYR A 50 -4.81 -1.99 -6.76
CA TYR A 50 -5.82 -2.28 -5.76
C TYR A 50 -6.62 -1.04 -5.42
N THR A 51 -7.90 -1.23 -5.09
CA THR A 51 -8.75 -0.18 -4.52
C THR A 51 -9.12 -0.59 -3.10
N VAL A 52 -8.72 0.23 -2.13
CA VAL A 52 -9.00 0.01 -0.71
C VAL A 52 -9.82 1.18 -0.19
N VAL A 53 -10.90 0.90 0.54
CA VAL A 53 -11.73 1.94 1.17
C VAL A 53 -11.54 1.85 2.67
N TYR A 54 -11.12 2.96 3.29
CA TYR A 54 -10.98 3.10 4.74
C TYR A 54 -11.67 4.39 5.18
N GLU A 55 -12.63 4.30 6.10
CA GLU A 55 -13.40 5.45 6.62
C GLU A 55 -13.94 6.38 5.52
N GLU A 56 -14.57 5.80 4.49
CA GLU A 56 -15.14 6.49 3.31
C GLU A 56 -14.11 7.10 2.33
N ILE A 57 -12.82 7.08 2.67
CA ILE A 57 -11.75 7.51 1.78
C ILE A 57 -11.35 6.34 0.88
N ARG A 58 -11.29 6.60 -0.44
CA ARG A 58 -10.87 5.61 -1.42
C ARG A 58 -9.40 5.80 -1.76
N TYR A 59 -8.61 4.76 -1.51
CA TYR A 59 -7.20 4.68 -1.84
C TYR A 59 -7.01 3.80 -3.07
N THR A 60 -6.29 4.33 -4.05
CA THR A 60 -5.74 3.54 -5.16
C THR A 60 -4.31 3.16 -4.79
N VAL A 61 -4.02 1.86 -4.81
CA VAL A 61 -2.76 1.31 -4.31
C VAL A 61 -2.09 0.47 -5.39
N GLY A 62 -0.92 0.88 -5.84
CA GLY A 62 -0.06 0.09 -6.72
C GLY A 62 0.97 -0.69 -5.92
N VAL A 63 1.13 -1.98 -6.20
CA VAL A 63 2.12 -2.84 -5.53
C VAL A 63 3.15 -3.34 -6.53
N ASP A 64 4.43 -3.15 -6.23
CA ASP A 64 5.57 -3.70 -6.96
C ASP A 64 6.59 -4.27 -5.97
N GLY A 65 6.54 -5.58 -5.75
CA GLY A 65 7.39 -6.27 -4.78
C GLY A 65 7.15 -5.80 -3.34
N ILE A 66 8.00 -4.89 -2.85
CA ILE A 66 7.87 -4.27 -1.51
C ILE A 66 7.56 -2.77 -1.59
N ASP A 67 7.56 -2.19 -2.78
CA ASP A 67 7.16 -0.80 -3.01
C ASP A 67 5.64 -0.73 -3.14
N ILE A 68 5.02 0.16 -2.36
CA ILE A 68 3.57 0.36 -2.29
C ILE A 68 3.30 1.82 -2.59
N MET A 69 2.72 2.12 -3.75
CA MET A 69 2.31 3.47 -4.12
C MET A 69 0.86 3.70 -3.72
N ILE A 70 0.59 4.73 -2.93
CA ILE A 70 -0.76 5.06 -2.46
C ILE A 70 -1.17 6.43 -3.00
N VAL A 71 -2.37 6.51 -3.57
CA VAL A 71 -2.98 7.76 -4.03
C VAL A 71 -4.41 7.85 -3.49
N CYS A 72 -4.74 8.99 -2.88
CA CYS A 72 -6.08 9.31 -2.43
C CYS A 72 -6.92 9.80 -3.63
N ALA A 73 -8.13 9.28 -3.80
CA ALA A 73 -9.05 9.65 -4.89
C ALA A 73 -10.14 10.62 -4.42
#